data_AF-A0A4W3HKR7-F1
#
_entry.id   AF-A0A4W3HKR7-F1
#
_cell.length_a   1.000
_cell.length_b   1.000
_cell.length_c   1.000
_cell.angle_alpha   90.00
_cell.angle_beta   90.00
_cell.angle_gamma   90.00
#
_symmetry.space_group_name_H-M   'P 1'
#
loop_
_entity.id
_entity.type
_entity.pdbx_description
1 polymer ?
#
loop_
_entity_poly.entity_id
_entity_poly.type
_entity_poly.pdbx_seq_one_letter_code
_entity_poly.pdbx_strand_id
1 'polypeptide(L)'
;MESFNSRDLAMQAQKKILSRMASKSLAHMLIDDTTSEILDELYRVSKEFTKNRAESQKVLKNLIKVALKIGVLYKHNKFSAEELALAEDFKKKLHQGAMTAISFYEVEFTFDKQVMAEILRESRDMLLRLVQSHLTPKSHGRISHVFDHFGD
;
A
#
# COMPACT_ATOMS: atom_id res chain seq x y z
N MET A 1 37.41 12.97 -33.47
CA MET A 1 36.55 13.73 -32.55
C MET A 1 35.46 12.79 -32.08
N GLU A 2 35.38 12.48 -30.79
CA GLU A 2 34.23 11.71 -30.28
C GLU A 2 32.95 12.52 -30.51
N SER A 3 31.99 11.94 -31.21
CA SER A 3 30.71 12.59 -31.48
C SER A 3 29.89 12.64 -30.19
N PHE A 4 29.63 13.85 -29.68
CA PHE A 4 28.73 14.05 -28.55
C PHE A 4 27.33 13.53 -28.88
N ASN A 5 26.84 12.58 -28.09
CA ASN A 5 25.50 12.01 -28.23
C ASN A 5 24.59 12.49 -27.09
N SER A 6 23.71 13.44 -27.40
CA SER A 6 22.74 13.98 -26.45
C SER A 6 21.79 12.93 -25.86
N ARG A 7 21.55 11.82 -26.59
CA ARG A 7 20.73 10.69 -26.11
C ARG A 7 21.38 9.95 -24.95
N ASP A 8 22.70 9.76 -24.99
CA ASP A 8 23.43 9.07 -23.93
C ASP A 8 23.51 9.94 -22.67
N LEU A 9 23.70 11.25 -22.83
CA LEU A 9 23.64 12.21 -21.74
C LEU A 9 22.25 12.25 -21.09
N ALA A 10 21.18 12.26 -21.90
CA ALA A 10 19.80 12.23 -21.43
C ALA A 10 19.48 10.92 -20.68
N MET A 11 19.95 9.76 -21.18
CA MET A 11 19.81 8.48 -20.48
C MET A 11 20.57 8.44 -19.16
N GLN A 12 21.78 9.00 -19.10
CA GLN A 12 22.55 9.09 -17.85
C GLN A 12 21.85 9.98 -16.83
N ALA A 13 21.33 11.14 -17.25
CA ALA A 13 20.53 12.02 -16.41
C ALA A 13 19.26 11.33 -15.90
N GLN A 14 18.54 10.64 -16.78
CA GLN A 14 17.34 9.87 -16.43
C GLN A 14 17.64 8.75 -15.42
N LYS A 15 18.71 7.96 -15.63
CA LYS A 15 19.14 6.93 -14.68
C LYS A 15 19.47 7.51 -13.31
N LYS A 16 20.14 8.67 -13.26
CA LYS A 16 20.52 9.36 -12.03
C LYS A 16 19.31 9.93 -11.28
N ILE A 17 18.27 10.36 -12.00
CA ILE A 17 16.99 10.79 -11.41
C ILE A 17 16.23 9.57 -10.87
N LEU A 18 16.09 8.50 -11.67
CA LEU A 18 15.39 7.27 -11.26
C LEU A 18 16.03 6.61 -10.03
N SER A 19 17.37 6.59 -9.95
CA SER A 19 18.07 6.05 -8.78
C SER A 19 17.89 6.90 -7.52
N ARG A 20 17.70 8.22 -7.67
CA ARG A 20 17.34 9.12 -6.56
C ARG A 20 15.86 9.02 -6.16
N MET A 21 14.96 8.79 -7.12
CA MET A 21 13.53 8.59 -6.88
C MET A 21 13.24 7.27 -6.15
N ALA A 22 14.05 6.23 -6.40
CA ALA A 22 14.09 5.00 -5.60
C ALA A 22 14.78 5.22 -4.24
N SER A 23 14.47 6.32 -3.56
CA SER A 23 15.18 6.76 -2.36
C SER A 23 15.12 5.70 -1.25
N LYS A 24 16.25 5.45 -0.59
CA LYS A 24 16.38 4.57 0.58
C LYS A 24 15.29 4.81 1.66
N SER A 25 14.81 6.05 1.83
CA SER A 25 13.85 6.37 2.90
C SER A 25 12.45 5.77 2.71
N LEU A 26 12.02 5.47 1.47
CA LEU A 26 10.75 4.78 1.22
C LEU A 26 10.86 3.27 1.47
N ALA A 27 12.04 2.71 1.22
CA ALA A 27 12.34 1.34 1.62
C ALA A 27 12.40 1.23 3.16
N HIS A 28 13.02 2.21 3.85
CA HIS A 28 13.08 2.21 5.32
C HIS A 28 11.71 2.22 6.02
N MET A 29 10.67 2.83 5.42
CA MET A 29 9.30 2.80 5.96
C MET A 29 8.70 1.38 5.99
N LEU A 30 9.17 0.46 5.15
CA LEU A 30 8.70 -0.93 5.11
C LEU A 30 9.71 -1.93 5.69
N ILE A 31 10.85 -1.44 6.16
CA ILE A 31 11.96 -2.26 6.71
C ILE A 31 12.12 -1.97 8.21
N ASP A 32 11.24 -1.18 8.84
CA ASP A 32 11.22 -1.16 10.30
C ASP A 32 10.72 -2.52 10.81
N ASP A 33 11.27 -2.94 11.96
CA ASP A 33 11.08 -4.29 12.49
C ASP A 33 9.59 -4.55 12.79
N THR A 34 8.87 -3.57 13.33
CA THR A 34 7.45 -3.67 13.65
C THR A 34 6.58 -3.87 12.41
N THR A 35 6.76 -3.04 11.37
CA THR A 35 6.03 -3.21 10.11
C THR A 35 6.32 -4.57 9.48
N SER A 36 7.58 -5.03 9.55
CA SER A 36 7.98 -6.33 9.00
C SER A 36 7.30 -7.49 9.71
N GLU A 37 7.22 -7.46 11.04
CA GLU A 37 6.50 -8.46 11.84
C GLU A 37 5.00 -8.49 11.51
N ILE A 38 4.36 -7.31 11.39
CA ILE A 38 2.94 -7.22 11.00
C ILE A 38 2.71 -7.85 9.62
N LEU A 39 3.58 -7.57 8.63
CA LEU A 39 3.47 -8.13 7.29
C LEU A 39 3.65 -9.66 7.29
N ASP A 40 4.54 -10.17 8.14
CA ASP A 40 4.76 -11.61 8.29
C ASP A 40 3.56 -12.31 8.92
N GLU A 41 2.91 -11.71 9.93
CA GLU A 41 1.69 -12.26 10.52
C GLU A 41 0.51 -12.19 9.56
N LEU A 42 0.34 -11.09 8.81
CA LEU A 42 -0.66 -11.02 7.74
C LEU A 42 -0.45 -12.11 6.68
N TYR A 43 0.81 -12.43 6.33
CA TYR A 43 1.13 -13.54 5.45
C TYR A 43 0.75 -14.90 6.07
N ARG A 44 1.08 -15.12 7.35
CA ARG A 44 0.76 -16.38 8.06
C ARG A 44 -0.75 -16.61 8.09
N VAL A 45 -1.54 -15.61 8.47
CA VAL A 45 -3.00 -15.67 8.49
C VAL A 45 -3.56 -15.92 7.09
N SER A 46 -3.11 -15.16 6.08
CA SER A 46 -3.51 -15.35 4.68
C SER A 46 -3.24 -16.77 4.16
N LYS A 47 -2.05 -17.31 4.47
CA LYS A 47 -1.65 -18.66 4.09
C LYS A 47 -2.47 -19.72 4.79
N GLU A 48 -2.75 -19.52 6.07
CA GLU A 48 -3.54 -20.46 6.87
C GLU A 48 -5.01 -20.48 6.43
N PHE A 49 -5.57 -19.33 6.07
CA PHE A 49 -6.93 -19.21 5.55
C PHE A 49 -7.07 -19.81 4.14
N THR A 50 -6.21 -19.40 3.20
CA THR A 50 -6.34 -19.81 1.79
C THR A 50 -5.83 -21.22 1.50
N LYS A 51 -4.99 -21.76 2.39
CA LYS A 51 -4.15 -22.94 2.13
C LYS A 51 -3.32 -22.82 0.84
N ASN A 52 -3.09 -21.61 0.35
CA ASN A 52 -2.41 -21.34 -0.92
C ASN A 52 -1.25 -20.35 -0.75
N ARG A 53 -0.04 -20.90 -0.74
CA ARG A 53 1.20 -20.12 -0.59
C ARG A 53 1.36 -19.07 -1.70
N ALA A 54 1.10 -19.44 -2.95
CA ALA A 54 1.32 -18.54 -4.09
C ALA A 54 0.37 -17.34 -4.03
N GLU A 55 -0.89 -17.58 -3.66
CA GLU A 55 -1.89 -16.52 -3.52
C GLU A 55 -1.57 -15.61 -2.33
N SER A 56 -1.21 -16.18 -1.18
CA SER A 56 -0.84 -15.40 0.01
C SER A 56 0.38 -14.51 -0.24
N GLN A 57 1.41 -15.04 -0.92
CA GLN A 57 2.56 -14.23 -1.34
C GLN A 57 2.17 -13.12 -2.31
N LYS A 58 1.19 -13.37 -3.19
CA LYS A 58 0.70 -12.39 -4.16
C LYS A 58 -0.10 -11.27 -3.48
N VAL A 59 -0.93 -11.57 -2.48
CA VAL A 59 -1.60 -10.57 -1.64
C VAL A 59 -0.58 -9.63 -1.00
N LEU A 60 0.40 -10.16 -0.26
CA LEU A 60 1.39 -9.33 0.44
C LEU A 60 2.27 -8.52 -0.52
N LYS A 61 2.68 -9.13 -1.63
CA LYS A 61 3.41 -8.42 -2.70
C LYS A 61 2.60 -7.26 -3.28
N ASN A 62 1.28 -7.42 -3.41
CA ASN A 62 0.41 -6.36 -3.90
C ASN A 62 0.26 -5.25 -2.86
N LEU A 63 0.08 -5.60 -1.59
CA LEU A 63 0.03 -4.65 -0.46
C LEU A 63 1.30 -3.78 -0.42
N ILE A 64 2.48 -4.41 -0.40
CA ILE A 64 3.78 -3.71 -0.40
C ILE A 64 3.92 -2.78 -1.61
N LYS A 65 3.54 -3.25 -2.80
CA LYS A 65 3.62 -2.44 -4.04
C LYS A 65 2.70 -1.24 -4.02
N VAL A 66 1.51 -1.36 -3.43
CA VAL A 66 0.55 -0.27 -3.30
C VAL A 66 1.06 0.74 -2.28
N ALA A 67 1.47 0.30 -1.08
CA ALA A 67 2.04 1.15 -0.04
C ALA A 67 3.23 1.98 -0.54
N LEU A 68 4.19 1.33 -1.22
CA LEU A 68 5.35 2.03 -1.81
C LEU A 68 4.94 3.10 -2.82
N LYS A 69 3.96 2.81 -3.68
CA LYS A 69 3.50 3.76 -4.69
C LYS A 69 2.85 4.99 -4.06
N ILE A 70 2.02 4.80 -3.04
CA ILE A 70 1.39 5.89 -2.30
C ILE A 70 2.48 6.73 -1.61
N GLY A 71 3.45 6.08 -0.95
CA GLY A 71 4.56 6.76 -0.32
C GLY A 71 5.38 7.60 -1.31
N VAL A 72 5.62 7.10 -2.53
CA VAL A 72 6.28 7.87 -3.61
C VAL A 72 5.46 9.09 -4.00
N LEU A 73 4.14 8.93 -4.21
CA LEU A 73 3.25 10.05 -4.57
C LEU A 73 3.25 11.13 -3.48
N TYR A 74 3.12 10.72 -2.21
CA TYR A 74 3.13 11.62 -1.07
C TYR A 74 4.48 12.36 -0.94
N LYS A 75 5.59 11.62 -0.96
CA LYS A 75 6.95 12.19 -0.82
C LYS A 75 7.30 13.19 -1.91
N HIS A 76 6.77 13.00 -3.12
CA HIS A 76 7.01 13.87 -4.26
C HIS A 76 5.91 14.92 -4.47
N ASN A 77 5.08 15.18 -3.46
CA ASN A 77 4.01 16.19 -3.47
C ASN A 77 3.12 16.07 -4.71
N LYS A 78 2.74 14.84 -5.07
CA LYS A 78 1.89 14.58 -6.24
C LYS A 78 0.41 14.76 -5.96
N PHE A 79 0.02 14.72 -4.69
CA PHE A 79 -1.36 14.94 -4.30
C PHE A 79 -1.73 16.42 -4.25
N SER A 80 -2.92 16.75 -4.76
CA SER A 80 -3.56 18.05 -4.57
C SER A 80 -3.98 18.26 -3.10
N ALA A 81 -4.42 19.48 -2.75
CA ALA A 81 -4.95 19.75 -1.40
C ALA A 81 -6.17 18.87 -1.07
N GLU A 82 -7.05 18.63 -2.05
CA GLU A 82 -8.22 17.76 -1.89
C GLU A 82 -7.81 16.28 -1.72
N GLU A 83 -6.82 15.82 -2.48
CA GLU A 83 -6.29 14.47 -2.36
C GLU A 83 -5.54 14.27 -1.03
N LEU A 84 -4.84 15.29 -0.51
CA LEU A 84 -4.23 15.24 0.81
C LEU A 84 -5.29 15.17 1.93
N ALA A 85 -6.40 15.89 1.82
CA ALA A 85 -7.52 15.76 2.75
C ALA A 85 -8.10 14.33 2.73
N LEU A 86 -8.30 13.76 1.53
CA LEU A 86 -8.73 12.38 1.38
C LEU A 86 -7.71 11.37 1.94
N ALA A 87 -6.41 11.64 1.80
CA ALA A 87 -5.36 10.81 2.38
C ALA A 87 -5.40 10.82 3.92
N GLU A 88 -5.66 11.98 4.54
CA GLU A 88 -5.86 12.06 5.99
C GLU A 88 -7.12 11.32 6.44
N ASP A 89 -8.21 11.40 5.69
CA ASP A 89 -9.42 10.65 6.02
C ASP A 89 -9.20 9.13 5.85
N PHE A 90 -8.47 8.71 4.82
CA PHE A 90 -8.07 7.31 4.64
C PHE A 90 -7.23 6.83 5.82
N LYS A 91 -6.27 7.64 6.29
CA LYS A 91 -5.44 7.33 7.46
C LYS A 91 -6.28 7.17 8.72
N LYS A 92 -7.25 8.06 8.98
CA LYS A 92 -8.18 7.94 10.11
C LYS A 92 -9.00 6.66 10.03
N LYS A 93 -9.52 6.33 8.84
CA LYS A 93 -10.31 5.11 8.61
C LYS A 93 -9.47 3.85 8.82
N LEU A 94 -8.23 3.83 8.34
CA LEU A 94 -7.31 2.72 8.55
C LEU A 94 -6.93 2.56 10.04
N HIS A 95 -6.72 3.68 10.74
CA HIS A 95 -6.47 3.67 12.18
C HIS A 95 -7.68 3.15 12.96
N GLN A 96 -8.90 3.55 12.58
CA GLN A 96 -10.13 2.98 13.12
C GLN A 96 -10.14 1.46 12.95
N GLY A 97 -9.85 0.95 11.74
CA GLY A 97 -9.79 -0.50 11.48
C GLY A 97 -8.77 -1.23 12.34
N ALA A 98 -7.57 -0.65 12.51
CA ALA A 98 -6.55 -1.21 13.39
C ALA A 98 -7.04 -1.29 14.85
N MET A 99 -7.65 -0.21 15.36
CA MET A 99 -8.18 -0.19 16.73
C MET A 99 -9.35 -1.16 16.91
N THR A 100 -10.22 -1.29 15.91
CA THR A 100 -11.31 -2.28 15.93
C THR A 100 -10.77 -3.70 15.95
N ALA A 101 -9.73 -4.01 15.16
CA ALA A 101 -9.11 -5.34 15.15
C ALA A 101 -8.49 -5.69 16.51
N ILE A 102 -7.82 -4.73 17.14
CA ILE A 102 -7.27 -4.87 18.50
C ILE A 102 -8.41 -5.10 19.50
N SER A 103 -9.46 -4.28 19.47
CA SER A 103 -10.60 -4.42 20.39
C SER A 103 -11.30 -5.77 20.25
N PHE A 104 -11.46 -6.28 19.03
CA PHE A 104 -12.06 -7.60 18.79
C PHE A 104 -11.23 -8.76 19.34
N TYR A 105 -9.91 -8.58 19.42
CA TYR A 105 -9.02 -9.56 20.02
C TYR A 105 -8.97 -9.45 21.56
N GLU A 106 -8.90 -8.22 22.08
CA GLU A 106 -8.73 -7.96 23.52
C GLU A 106 -10.01 -8.15 24.34
N VAL A 107 -11.18 -7.99 23.72
CA VAL A 107 -12.48 -8.06 24.42
C VAL A 107 -13.29 -9.25 23.90
N GLU A 108 -13.52 -10.22 24.78
CA GLU A 108 -14.27 -11.44 24.47
C GLU A 108 -15.67 -11.14 23.92
N PHE A 109 -16.10 -11.95 22.93
CA PHE A 109 -17.44 -11.89 22.31
C PHE A 109 -17.79 -10.58 21.60
N THR A 110 -16.82 -9.71 21.30
CA THR A 110 -17.07 -8.45 20.56
C THR A 110 -16.80 -8.54 19.06
N PHE A 111 -16.18 -9.62 18.58
CA PHE A 111 -15.85 -9.79 17.17
C PHE A 111 -17.11 -9.74 16.28
N ASP A 112 -17.13 -8.78 15.36
CA ASP A 112 -18.15 -8.65 14.33
C ASP A 112 -17.48 -8.57 12.94
N LYS A 113 -17.69 -9.62 12.15
CA LYS A 113 -17.11 -9.76 10.80
C LYS A 113 -17.60 -8.65 9.86
N GLN A 114 -18.89 -8.30 9.92
CA GLN A 114 -19.51 -7.31 9.04
C GLN A 114 -18.92 -5.93 9.29
N VAL A 115 -18.70 -5.56 10.56
CA VAL A 115 -18.06 -4.30 10.94
C VAL A 115 -16.64 -4.22 10.37
N MET A 116 -15.83 -5.27 10.51
CA MET A 116 -14.47 -5.27 9.97
C MET A 116 -14.46 -5.19 8.43
N ALA A 117 -15.30 -5.99 7.77
CA ALA A 117 -15.42 -6.00 6.32
C ALA A 117 -15.86 -4.64 5.76
N GLU A 118 -16.77 -3.94 6.45
CA GLU A 118 -17.21 -2.61 6.07
C GLU A 118 -16.08 -1.57 6.19
N ILE A 119 -15.32 -1.58 7.29
CA ILE A 119 -14.17 -0.67 7.46
C ILE A 119 -13.13 -0.89 6.36
N LEU A 120 -12.83 -2.15 6.02
CA LEU A 120 -11.88 -2.49 4.96
C LEU A 120 -12.40 -2.08 3.58
N ARG A 121 -13.69 -2.28 3.30
CA ARG A 121 -14.34 -1.84 2.06
C ARG A 121 -14.29 -0.32 1.91
N GLU A 122 -14.62 0.43 2.95
CA GLU A 122 -14.54 1.90 2.94
C GLU A 122 -13.09 2.36 2.72
N SER A 123 -12.13 1.73 3.41
CA SER A 123 -10.70 2.00 3.23
C SER A 123 -10.25 1.77 1.79
N ARG A 124 -10.71 0.68 1.17
CA ARG A 124 -10.45 0.36 -0.25
C ARG A 124 -10.97 1.45 -1.16
N ASP A 125 -12.22 1.85 -1.00
CA ASP A 125 -12.90 2.79 -1.90
C ASP A 125 -12.31 4.21 -1.77
N MET A 126 -11.93 4.62 -0.55
CA MET A 126 -11.18 5.85 -0.31
C MET A 126 -9.81 5.81 -0.99
N LEU A 127 -9.09 4.68 -0.88
CA LEU A 127 -7.77 4.56 -1.49
C LEU A 127 -7.83 4.52 -3.01
N LEU A 128 -8.81 3.83 -3.60
CA LEU A 128 -9.04 3.82 -5.05
C LEU A 128 -9.31 5.24 -5.57
N ARG A 129 -10.13 6.02 -4.84
CA ARG A 129 -10.39 7.43 -5.18
C ARG A 129 -9.13 8.29 -5.06
N LEU A 130 -8.34 8.11 -4.01
CA LEU A 130 -7.09 8.85 -3.79
C LEU A 130 -6.09 8.67 -4.94
N VAL A 131 -6.01 7.47 -5.51
CA VAL A 131 -5.00 7.15 -6.53
C VAL A 131 -5.52 7.15 -7.96
N GLN A 132 -6.80 7.51 -8.16
CA GLN A 132 -7.52 7.39 -9.44
C GLN A 132 -6.79 8.09 -10.60
N SER A 133 -6.30 9.30 -10.36
CA SER A 133 -5.59 10.17 -11.32
C SER A 133 -4.09 9.87 -11.42
N HIS A 134 -3.54 9.03 -10.53
CA HIS A 134 -2.09 8.87 -10.34
C HIS A 134 -1.57 7.48 -10.72
N LEU A 135 -2.39 6.45 -10.58
CA LEU A 135 -1.96 5.06 -10.73
C LEU A 135 -2.67 4.34 -11.88
N THR A 136 -2.03 3.30 -12.39
CA THR A 136 -2.56 2.51 -13.51
C THR A 136 -3.68 1.56 -13.09
N PRO A 137 -4.53 1.06 -14.02
CA PRO A 137 -5.55 0.04 -13.72
C PRO A 137 -4.99 -1.20 -13.02
N LYS A 138 -3.76 -1.60 -13.36
CA LYS A 138 -3.04 -2.68 -12.66
C LYS A 138 -2.86 -2.41 -11.17
N SER A 139 -2.68 -1.15 -10.77
CA SER A 139 -2.54 -0.79 -9.35
C SER A 139 -3.90 -0.76 -8.65
N HIS A 140 -4.95 -0.31 -9.33
CA HIS A 140 -6.32 -0.41 -8.83
C HIS A 140 -6.72 -1.87 -8.58
N GLY A 141 -6.45 -2.77 -9.53
CA GLY A 141 -6.69 -4.20 -9.33
C GLY A 141 -5.89 -4.81 -8.18
N ARG A 142 -4.69 -4.28 -7.87
CA ARG A 142 -3.93 -4.70 -6.67
C ARG A 142 -4.56 -4.20 -5.38
N ILE A 143 -5.13 -3.00 -5.37
CA ILE A 143 -5.84 -2.46 -4.21
C ILE A 143 -7.06 -3.34 -3.92
N SER A 144 -7.93 -3.55 -4.91
CA SER A 144 -9.10 -4.43 -4.75
C SER A 144 -8.67 -5.81 -4.28
N HIS A 145 -7.70 -6.44 -4.94
CA HIS A 145 -7.20 -7.75 -4.54
C HIS A 145 -6.72 -7.86 -3.08
N VAL A 146 -6.11 -6.81 -2.52
CA VAL A 146 -5.65 -6.82 -1.12
C VAL A 146 -6.84 -6.67 -0.17
N PHE A 147 -7.70 -5.67 -0.39
CA PHE A 147 -8.82 -5.41 0.49
C PHE A 147 -9.92 -6.46 0.41
N ASP A 148 -10.19 -6.99 -0.78
CA ASP A 148 -11.16 -8.06 -0.97
C ASP A 148 -10.68 -9.36 -0.30
N HIS A 149 -9.35 -9.59 -0.24
CA HIS A 149 -8.80 -10.74 0.47
C HIS A 149 -8.93 -10.64 1.99
N PHE A 150 -8.66 -9.47 2.57
CA PHE A 150 -8.75 -9.27 4.02
C PHE A 150 -10.17 -8.94 4.51
N GLY A 151 -11.08 -8.58 3.60
CA GLY A 151 -12.49 -8.31 3.89
C GLY A 151 -13.42 -9.53 3.70
N ASP A 152 -12.89 -10.67 3.25
CA ASP A 152 -13.59 -11.96 3.21
C ASP A 152 -13.65 -12.64 4.57
#